data_AF-A0A515CW47-F1
#
_entry.id   AF-A0A515CW47-F1
#
_cell.length_a   1.000
_cell.length_b   1.000
_cell.length_c   1.000
_cell.angle_alpha   90.00
_cell.angle_beta   90.00
_cell.angle_gamma   90.00
#
_symmetry.space_group_name_H-M   'P 1'
#
loop_
_entity.id
_entity.type
_entity.pdbx_description
1 polymer ?
#
loop_
_entity_poly.entity_id
_entity_poly.type
_entity_poly.pdbx_seq_one_letter_code
_entity_poly.pdbx_strand_id
1 'polypeptide(L)' 'MATIGTLKLFETYVFTSNKPSRVKYEIYTDGRVLTAELTIYRINPIGVQSRDVIVLIASPNHPEFARDEAREHFRQNYA' A
#
# COMPACT_ATOMS: atom_id res chain seq x y z
N MET A 1 -16.01 -10.70 22.23
CA MET A 1 -14.69 -10.09 21.89
C MET A 1 -14.82 -9.57 20.47
N ALA A 2 -14.71 -8.26 20.29
CA ALA A 2 -14.92 -7.62 19.00
C ALA A 2 -13.79 -8.05 18.05
N THR A 3 -14.14 -8.74 16.97
CA THR A 3 -13.28 -8.93 15.81
C THR A 3 -12.99 -7.52 15.30
N ILE A 4 -11.80 -6.99 15.57
CA ILE A 4 -11.37 -5.72 14.98
C ILE A 4 -11.17 -6.04 13.50
N GLY A 5 -12.25 -5.90 12.74
CA GLY A 5 -12.29 -6.23 11.33
C GLY A 5 -11.43 -5.21 10.60
N THR A 6 -10.32 -5.66 10.04
CA THR A 6 -9.47 -4.83 9.20
C THR A 6 -10.30 -4.42 7.98
N LEU A 7 -10.71 -3.15 7.93
CA LEU A 7 -11.50 -2.60 6.84
C LEU A 7 -10.55 -2.12 5.75
N LYS A 8 -10.70 -2.66 4.54
CA LYS A 8 -9.98 -2.17 3.37
C LYS A 8 -10.61 -0.85 2.92
N LEU A 9 -9.86 0.24 3.05
CA LEU A 9 -10.29 1.59 2.71
C LEU A 9 -10.07 1.90 1.24
N PHE A 10 -8.98 1.39 0.65
CA PHE A 10 -8.56 1.79 -0.68
C PHE A 10 -7.75 0.70 -1.39
N GLU A 11 -7.93 0.59 -2.71
CA GLU A 11 -7.05 -0.18 -3.62
C GLU A 11 -6.66 0.71 -4.79
N THR A 12 -5.35 0.81 -5.09
CA THR A 12 -4.88 1.48 -6.31
C THR A 12 -3.70 0.74 -6.94
N TYR A 13 -3.57 0.91 -8.25
CA TYR A 13 -2.48 0.36 -9.06
C TYR A 13 -1.67 1.51 -9.65
N VAL A 14 -0.37 1.56 -9.34
CA VAL A 14 0.56 2.49 -10.00
C VAL A 14 1.42 1.71 -10.99
N PHE A 15 1.43 2.19 -12.23
CA PHE A 15 2.32 1.70 -13.28
C PHE A 15 3.54 2.62 -13.33
N THR A 16 4.74 2.09 -13.06
CA THR A 16 5.98 2.83 -13.31
C THR A 16 6.37 2.72 -14.78
N SER A 17 6.74 3.84 -15.40
CA SER A 17 6.85 4.01 -16.86
C SER A 17 8.04 3.30 -17.53
N ASN A 18 8.92 2.64 -16.78
CA ASN A 18 10.16 2.03 -17.31
C ASN A 18 10.17 0.50 -17.27
N LYS A 19 9.09 -0.13 -17.76
CA LYS A 19 8.75 -1.58 -17.77
C LYS A 19 7.90 -1.95 -16.55
N PRO A 20 6.82 -2.76 -16.68
CA PRO A 20 5.71 -2.69 -15.74
C PRO A 20 6.02 -3.40 -14.41
N SER A 21 6.68 -2.71 -13.49
CA SER A 21 6.55 -3.03 -12.08
C SER A 21 5.19 -2.49 -11.63
N ARG A 22 4.16 -3.35 -11.61
CA ARG A 22 2.85 -2.93 -11.08
C ARG A 22 2.98 -2.88 -9.57
N VAL A 23 2.51 -1.81 -8.95
CA VAL A 23 2.45 -1.72 -7.49
C VAL A 23 0.98 -1.65 -7.10
N LYS A 24 0.54 -2.61 -6.30
CA LYS A 24 -0.77 -2.61 -5.67
C LYS A 24 -0.61 -2.05 -4.26
N TYR A 25 -1.40 -1.04 -3.94
CA TYR A 25 -1.49 -0.46 -2.61
C TYR A 25 -2.85 -0.82 -2.03
N GLU A 26 -2.86 -1.48 -0.87
CA GLU A 26 -4.07 -1.77 -0.11
C GLU A 26 -3.96 -1.09 1.24
N ILE A 27 -4.84 -0.12 1.50
CA ILE A 27 -4.85 0.59 2.79
C ILE A 27 -5.95 -0.02 3.65
N TYR A 28 -5.57 -0.39 4.85
CA TYR A 28 -6.42 -0.98 5.86
C TYR A 28 -6.51 -0.08 7.08
N THR A 29 -7.64 -0.15 7.77
CA THR A 29 -7.80 0.46 9.09
C THR A 29 -8.38 -0.55 10.06
N ASP A 30 -7.94 -0.45 11.31
CA ASP A 30 -8.53 -1.13 12.46
C ASP A 30 -9.39 -0.15 13.31
N GLY A 31 -9.56 1.08 12.84
CA GLY A 31 -10.24 2.18 13.52
C GLY A 31 -9.32 3.04 14.40
N ARG A 32 -8.06 2.64 14.61
CA ARG A 32 -7.05 3.39 15.39
C ARG A 32 -5.80 3.69 14.58
N VAL A 33 -5.40 2.76 13.73
CA VAL A 33 -4.17 2.80 12.96
C VAL A 33 -4.50 2.53 11.49
N LEU A 34 -3.80 3.22 10.60
CA LEU A 34 -3.81 2.93 9.18
C LEU A 34 -2.59 2.08 8.83
N THR A 35 -2.79 1.05 8.02
CA THR A 35 -1.71 0.18 7.52
C THR A 35 -1.81 0.11 6.01
N ALA A 36 -0.71 0.27 5.29
CA ALA A 36 -0.65 -0.01 3.87
C ALA A 36 0.08 -1.32 3.61
N GLU A 37 -0.53 -2.18 2.80
CA GLU A 37 0.15 -3.30 2.17
C GLU A 37 0.55 -2.91 0.76
N LEU A 38 1.85 -3.00 0.47
CA LEU A 38 2.42 -2.75 -0.84
C LEU A 38 2.81 -4.09 -1.47
N THR A 39 2.21 -4.42 -2.59
CA THR A 39 2.61 -5.58 -3.39
C THR A 39 3.24 -5.11 -4.70
N ILE A 40 4.52 -5.43 -4.87
CA ILE A 40 5.31 -5.09 -6.05
C ILE A 40 5.35 -6.32 -6.96
N TYR A 41 4.79 -6.18 -8.16
CA TYR A 41 4.81 -7.22 -9.18
C TYR A 41 5.91 -6.94 -10.19
N ARG A 42 6.69 -7.96 -10.57
CA ARG A 42 7.59 -7.89 -11.74
C ARG A 42 6.96 -8.60 -12.93
N ILE A 43 7.34 -8.16 -14.13
CA ILE A 43 7.01 -8.87 -15.37
C ILE A 43 7.99 -9.99 -15.72
N ASN A 44 9.19 -10.02 -15.11
CA ASN A 44 10.15 -11.08 -15.38
C ASN A 44 11.07 -11.35 -14.17
N PRO A 45 10.97 -12.54 -13.53
CA PRO A 45 9.89 -13.51 -13.70
C PRO A 45 8.53 -12.86 -13.38
N ILE A 46 7.46 -13.28 -14.07
CA ILE A 46 6.11 -12.79 -13.78
C ILE A 46 5.74 -13.26 -12.38
N GLY A 47 5.50 -12.32 -11.46
CA GLY A 47 5.10 -12.65 -10.10
C GLY A 47 5.25 -11.52 -9.11
N VAL A 48 4.89 -11.81 -7.86
CA VAL A 48 5.17 -10.92 -6.74
C VAL A 48 6.66 -10.93 -6.48
N GLN A 49 7.31 -9.78 -6.66
CA GLN A 49 8.70 -9.58 -6.30
C GLN A 49 8.85 -9.38 -4.79
N SER A 50 8.00 -8.53 -4.22
CA SER A 50 8.08 -8.14 -2.83
C SER A 50 6.69 -7.79 -2.32
N ARG A 51 6.47 -8.07 -1.04
CA ARG A 51 5.31 -7.63 -0.27
C ARG A 51 5.84 -6.94 0.96
N ASP A 52 5.33 -5.75 1.22
CA ASP A 52 5.70 -4.97 2.40
C ASP A 52 4.45 -4.44 3.09
N VAL A 53 4.53 -4.31 4.41
CA VAL A 53 3.43 -3.83 5.25
C VAL A 53 3.96 -2.71 6.11
N ILE A 54 3.45 -1.51 5.88
CA ILE A 54 3.87 -0.31 6.60
C ILE A 54 2.73 0.23 7.44
N VAL A 55 3.06 0.63 8.67
CA VAL A 55 2.15 1.42 9.51
C VAL A 55 2.24 2.86 9.04
N LEU A 56 1.09 3.46 8.73
CA LEU A 56 1.00 4.82 8.24
C LEU A 56 0.80 5.77 9.42
N ILE A 57 1.42 6.93 9.33
CA ILE A 57 1.29 8.03 10.29
C ILE A 57 -0.01 8.81 10.03
N ALA A 58 -0.52 8.77 8.79
CA ALA A 58 -1.78 9.40 8.41
C ALA A 58 -2.94 9.03 9.35
N SER A 59 -3.75 10.03 9.69
CA SER A 59 -4.93 9.82 10.55
C SER A 59 -6.00 9.02 9.80
N PRO A 60 -6.73 8.11 10.48
CA PRO A 60 -7.91 7.44 9.91
C PRO A 60 -8.97 8.41 9.37
N ASN A 61 -9.01 9.65 9.87
CA ASN A 61 -9.93 10.69 9.42
C ASN A 61 -9.54 11.31 8.06
N HIS A 62 -8.29 11.12 7.63
CA HIS A 62 -7.74 11.65 6.37
C HIS A 62 -7.04 10.54 5.57
N PRO A 63 -7.78 9.55 5.05
CA PRO A 63 -7.23 8.43 4.28
C PRO A 63 -6.56 8.87 2.97
N GLU A 64 -6.81 10.09 2.49
CA GLU A 64 -6.11 10.69 1.36
C GLU A 64 -4.59 10.82 1.59
N PHE A 65 -4.17 11.19 2.80
CA PHE A 65 -2.75 11.32 3.14
C PHE A 65 -2.08 9.95 3.27
N ALA A 66 -2.84 8.94 3.69
CA ALA A 66 -2.38 7.56 3.80
C ALA A 66 -1.89 7.02 2.44
N ARG A 67 -2.57 7.40 1.36
CA ARG A 67 -2.18 7.03 -0.01
C ARG A 67 -0.87 7.71 -0.42
N ASP A 68 -0.75 9.01 -0.15
CA ASP A 68 0.43 9.77 -0.54
C ASP A 68 1.66 9.33 0.28
N GLU A 69 1.48 8.98 1.55
CA GLU A 69 2.52 8.37 2.40
C GLU A 69 2.96 7.00 1.88
N ALA A 70 2.02 6.12 1.52
CA ALA A 70 2.36 4.81 0.95
C ALA A 70 3.08 4.94 -0.41
N ARG A 71 2.67 5.91 -1.23
CA ARG A 71 3.33 6.21 -2.51
C ARG A 71 4.75 6.76 -2.29
N GLU A 72 4.94 7.65 -1.33
CA GLU A 72 6.25 8.22 -1.01
C GLU A 72 7.19 7.15 -0.45
N HIS A 73 6.69 6.27 0.42
CA HIS A 73 7.45 5.11 0.90
C HIS A 73 7.91 4.20 -0.24
N PHE A 74 7.02 3.91 -1.19
CA PHE A 74 7.38 3.16 -2.40
C PHE A 74 8.48 3.87 -3.19
N ARG A 75 8.35 5.18 -3.41
CA ARG A 75 9.31 5.98 -4.16
C ARG A 75 10.70 5.99 -3.51
N GLN A 76 10.78 6.02 -2.19
CA GLN A 76 12.06 6.08 -1.47
C GLN A 76 12.78 4.72 -1.40
N ASN A 77 12.04 3.62 -1.32
CA ASN A 77 12.61 2.29 -1.07
C ASN A 77 12.71 1.41 -2.33
N TYR A 78 11.94 1.72 -3.40
CA TYR A 78 11.77 0.80 -4.53
C TYR A 78 11.78 1.47 -5.93
N ALA A 79 11.75 2.80 -6.05
CA ALA A 79 11.80 3.52 -7.34
C ALA A 79 13.23 3.96 -7.68
#